data_AF-A0A925KSY8-F1
#
_entry.id   AF-A0A925KSY8-F1
#
_cell.length_a   1.000
_cell.length_b   1.000
_cell.length_c   1.000
_cell.angle_alpha   90.00
_cell.angle_beta   90.00
_cell.angle_gamma   90.00
#
_symmetry.space_group_name_H-M   'P 1'
#
loop_
_entity.id
_entity.type
_entity.pdbx_description
1 polymer ?
#
loop_
_entity_poly.entity_id
_entity_poly.type
_entity_poly.pdbx_seq_one_letter_code
_entity_poly.pdbx_strand_id
1 'polypeptide(L)'
;MLIQKRFIRFTAICCFLSVITTLGIHLYFPDPPSEFEKRLLLFRDSTYILNRWWVIAHCLLVIVAMWGFALIQWKKSPGLTGLGYLGFVVFGIAEITRQMFVLFYMNEMREQYFLSADPTVRNSLRIGLETAGLLSSPLFGLFFLMFGLGNLCYGLSLLGEKGFSKVISVFLLTWGVTTLIAFGNIFWEFPVIARVIEVYNYSFQPLVRALIAIWLWRKSAR
;
A
#
# COMPACT_ATOMS: atom_id res chain seq x y z
N MET A 1 27.21 -7.18 11.04
CA MET A 1 26.11 -7.86 10.32
C MET A 1 26.57 -8.19 8.89
N LEU A 2 26.79 -9.47 8.60
CA LEU A 2 27.01 -9.97 7.24
C LEU A 2 25.64 -10.11 6.57
N ILE A 3 25.33 -9.23 5.63
CA ILE A 3 24.10 -9.32 4.85
C ILE A 3 24.36 -10.30 3.70
N GLN A 4 23.58 -11.38 3.63
CA GLN A 4 23.75 -12.36 2.57
C GLN A 4 23.29 -11.79 1.23
N LYS A 5 24.15 -11.85 0.20
CA LYS A 5 23.85 -11.37 -1.16
C LYS A 5 22.57 -11.97 -1.74
N ARG A 6 22.30 -13.26 -1.45
CA ARG A 6 21.08 -13.97 -1.85
C ARG A 6 19.81 -13.33 -1.30
N PHE A 7 19.84 -12.89 -0.04
CA PHE A 7 18.70 -12.23 0.58
C PHE A 7 18.38 -10.89 -0.09
N ILE A 8 19.39 -10.06 -0.39
CA ILE A 8 19.16 -8.79 -1.09
C ILE A 8 18.65 -8.99 -2.53
N ARG A 9 19.05 -10.07 -3.20
CA ARG A 9 18.45 -10.43 -4.50
C ARG A 9 16.99 -10.81 -4.36
N PHE A 10 16.65 -11.57 -3.32
CA PHE A 10 15.26 -11.91 -3.03
C PHE A 10 14.41 -10.66 -2.78
N THR A 11 14.89 -9.72 -1.96
CA THR A 11 14.16 -8.46 -1.73
C THR A 11 14.03 -7.60 -2.99
N ALA A 12 15.03 -7.62 -3.88
CA ALA A 12 14.93 -6.99 -5.20
C ALA A 12 13.84 -7.63 -6.07
N ILE A 13 13.73 -8.96 -6.09
CA ILE A 13 12.66 -9.69 -6.78
C ILE A 13 11.31 -9.34 -6.18
N CYS A 14 11.16 -9.33 -4.86
CA CYS A 14 9.92 -8.89 -4.19
C CYS A 14 9.55 -7.46 -4.59
N CYS A 15 10.53 -6.56 -4.67
CA CYS A 15 10.32 -5.18 -5.11
C CYS A 15 9.79 -5.12 -6.55
N PHE A 16 10.37 -5.93 -7.45
CA PHE A 16 9.91 -6.02 -8.84
C PHE A 16 8.51 -6.63 -8.96
N LEU A 17 8.22 -7.72 -8.24
CA LEU A 17 6.87 -8.30 -8.17
C LEU A 17 5.85 -7.31 -7.57
N SER A 18 6.30 -6.40 -6.69
CA SER A 18 5.45 -5.33 -6.18
C SER A 18 5.00 -4.36 -7.28
N VAL A 19 5.80 -4.17 -8.34
CA VAL A 19 5.41 -3.38 -9.54
C VAL A 19 4.25 -4.06 -10.26
N ILE A 20 4.37 -5.36 -10.53
CA ILE A 20 3.34 -6.15 -11.21
C ILE A 20 2.05 -6.11 -10.42
N THR A 21 2.14 -6.29 -9.10
CA THR A 21 0.96 -6.27 -8.24
C THR A 21 0.33 -4.88 -8.14
N THR A 22 1.12 -3.78 -8.11
CA THR A 22 0.59 -2.40 -8.22
C THR A 22 -0.18 -2.20 -9.53
N LEU A 23 0.41 -2.60 -10.66
CA LEU A 23 -0.27 -2.49 -11.95
C LEU A 23 -1.54 -3.33 -12.00
N GLY A 24 -1.52 -4.55 -11.44
CA GLY A 24 -2.73 -5.37 -11.32
C GLY A 24 -3.84 -4.69 -10.51
N ILE A 25 -3.50 -4.10 -9.36
CA ILE A 25 -4.46 -3.38 -8.51
C ILE A 25 -5.14 -2.23 -9.25
N HIS A 26 -4.38 -1.49 -10.05
CA HIS A 26 -4.85 -0.25 -10.68
C HIS A 26 -5.40 -0.41 -12.10
N LEU A 27 -5.01 -1.46 -12.83
CA LEU A 27 -5.37 -1.63 -14.25
C LEU A 27 -6.26 -2.83 -14.52
N TYR A 28 -6.24 -3.86 -13.68
CA TYR A 28 -6.93 -5.12 -13.95
C TYR A 28 -8.22 -5.28 -13.14
N PHE A 29 -8.21 -4.90 -11.87
CA PHE A 29 -9.36 -5.11 -11.00
C PHE A 29 -10.34 -3.94 -11.06
N PRO A 30 -11.65 -4.20 -11.21
CA PRO A 30 -12.65 -3.14 -11.25
C PRO A 30 -12.89 -2.55 -9.86
N ASP A 31 -13.31 -1.28 -9.84
CA ASP A 31 -13.81 -0.66 -8.62
C ASP A 31 -15.10 -1.34 -8.15
N PRO A 32 -15.31 -1.44 -6.81
CA PRO A 32 -16.56 -1.94 -6.28
C PRO A 32 -17.76 -1.08 -6.75
N PRO A 33 -18.91 -1.69 -7.03
CA PRO A 33 -20.11 -0.96 -7.44
C PRO A 33 -20.56 0.02 -6.35
N SER A 34 -21.16 1.15 -6.74
CA SER A 34 -21.70 2.15 -5.81
C SER A 34 -23.04 1.71 -5.19
N GLU A 35 -23.85 0.99 -5.95
CA GLU A 35 -25.17 0.50 -5.54
C GLU A 35 -25.07 -0.54 -4.41
N PHE A 36 -25.85 -0.36 -3.34
CA PHE A 36 -25.85 -1.27 -2.19
C PHE A 36 -26.16 -2.73 -2.58
N GLU A 37 -27.20 -2.95 -3.39
CA GLU A 37 -27.62 -4.30 -3.80
C GLU A 37 -26.51 -5.04 -4.56
N LYS A 38 -25.76 -4.35 -5.40
CA LYS A 38 -24.59 -4.93 -6.09
C LYS A 38 -23.44 -5.19 -5.12
N ARG A 39 -23.19 -4.29 -4.15
CA ARG A 39 -22.17 -4.48 -3.11
C ARG A 39 -22.46 -5.66 -2.19
N LEU A 40 -23.73 -6.00 -1.98
CA LEU A 40 -24.11 -7.18 -1.21
C LEU A 40 -23.61 -8.47 -1.86
N LEU A 41 -23.55 -8.54 -3.19
CA LEU A 41 -23.16 -9.76 -3.90
C LEU A 41 -21.65 -9.99 -3.97
N LEU A 42 -20.83 -9.03 -3.53
CA LEU A 42 -19.36 -9.10 -3.63
C LEU A 42 -18.74 -10.29 -2.89
N PHE A 43 -19.39 -10.83 -1.86
CA PHE A 43 -18.91 -12.03 -1.15
C PHE A 43 -18.94 -13.30 -2.03
N ARG A 44 -19.65 -13.27 -3.17
CA ARG A 44 -19.68 -14.36 -4.16
C ARG A 44 -18.84 -14.06 -5.40
N ASP A 45 -18.29 -12.86 -5.49
CA ASP A 45 -17.46 -12.45 -6.63
C ASP A 45 -16.01 -12.88 -6.42
N SER A 46 -15.61 -13.94 -7.11
CA SER A 46 -14.25 -14.48 -7.06
C SER A 46 -13.18 -13.45 -7.48
N THR A 47 -13.49 -12.56 -8.43
CA THR A 47 -12.55 -11.51 -8.87
C THR A 47 -12.37 -10.48 -7.76
N TYR A 48 -13.45 -10.09 -7.08
CA TYR A 48 -13.38 -9.21 -5.92
C TYR A 48 -12.57 -9.84 -4.78
N ILE A 49 -12.81 -11.11 -4.45
CA ILE A 49 -12.08 -11.81 -3.38
C ILE A 49 -10.60 -11.93 -3.74
N LEU A 50 -10.28 -12.31 -4.99
CA LEU A 50 -8.92 -12.40 -5.49
C LEU A 50 -8.19 -11.05 -5.38
N ASN A 51 -8.86 -9.94 -5.71
CA ASN A 51 -8.31 -8.59 -5.54
C ASN A 51 -7.84 -8.33 -4.10
N ARG A 52 -8.61 -8.75 -3.08
CA ARG A 52 -8.24 -8.53 -1.67
C ARG A 52 -6.99 -9.31 -1.28
N TRP A 53 -6.89 -10.57 -1.69
CA TRP A 53 -5.68 -11.38 -1.51
C TRP A 53 -4.48 -10.83 -2.27
N TRP A 54 -4.72 -10.29 -3.46
CA TRP A 54 -3.70 -9.65 -4.28
C TRP A 54 -3.10 -8.41 -3.58
N VAL A 55 -3.95 -7.58 -2.96
CA VAL A 55 -3.50 -6.43 -2.16
C VAL A 55 -2.70 -6.87 -0.92
N ILE A 56 -3.11 -7.94 -0.24
CA ILE A 56 -2.35 -8.51 0.89
C ILE A 56 -0.96 -8.98 0.44
N ALA A 57 -0.91 -9.76 -0.65
CA ALA A 57 0.35 -10.22 -1.22
C ALA A 57 1.25 -9.05 -1.64
N HIS A 58 0.68 -8.01 -2.27
CA HIS A 58 1.38 -6.78 -2.58
C HIS A 58 2.05 -6.18 -1.33
N CYS A 59 1.31 -5.96 -0.26
CA CYS A 59 1.81 -5.37 0.98
C CYS A 59 3.00 -6.14 1.57
N LEU A 60 2.91 -7.48 1.59
CA LEU A 60 3.99 -8.34 2.06
C LEU A 60 5.25 -8.21 1.19
N LEU A 61 5.10 -8.18 -0.14
CA LEU A 61 6.21 -7.95 -1.07
C LEU A 61 6.87 -6.58 -0.83
N VAL A 62 6.08 -5.54 -0.56
CA VAL A 62 6.61 -4.20 -0.23
C VAL A 62 7.43 -4.22 1.05
N ILE A 63 6.91 -4.81 2.13
CA ILE A 63 7.60 -4.87 3.42
C ILE A 63 8.95 -5.57 3.24
N VAL A 64 8.98 -6.72 2.58
CA VAL A 64 10.22 -7.48 2.34
C VAL A 64 11.21 -6.69 1.48
N ALA A 65 10.74 -6.02 0.42
CA ALA A 65 11.57 -5.17 -0.42
C ALA A 65 12.23 -4.03 0.38
N MET A 66 11.42 -3.34 1.19
CA MET A 66 11.87 -2.21 2.00
C MET A 66 12.77 -2.65 3.15
N TRP A 67 12.59 -3.86 3.69
CA TRP A 67 13.55 -4.44 4.61
C TRP A 67 14.93 -4.59 3.95
N GLY A 68 14.98 -5.07 2.71
CA GLY A 68 16.22 -5.13 1.93
C GLY A 68 16.90 -3.77 1.77
N PHE A 69 16.11 -2.74 1.45
CA PHE A 69 16.58 -1.35 1.41
C PHE A 69 17.18 -0.95 2.77
N ALA A 70 16.46 -1.28 3.84
CA ALA A 70 16.87 -0.92 5.19
C ALA A 70 18.21 -1.53 5.57
N LEU A 71 18.41 -2.82 5.28
CA LEU A 71 19.65 -3.52 5.58
C LEU A 71 20.86 -2.88 4.88
N ILE A 72 20.70 -2.45 3.61
CA ILE A 72 21.78 -1.79 2.86
C ILE A 72 22.14 -0.44 3.47
N GLN A 73 21.14 0.37 3.82
CA GLN A 73 21.37 1.73 4.32
C GLN A 73 21.63 1.81 5.83
N TRP A 74 21.44 0.72 6.57
CA TRP A 74 21.56 0.70 8.03
C TRP A 74 22.89 1.23 8.55
N LYS A 75 23.99 0.90 7.89
CA LYS A 75 25.33 1.34 8.31
C LYS A 75 25.60 2.83 8.09
N LYS A 76 24.82 3.47 7.21
CA LYS A 76 25.04 4.86 6.80
C LYS A 76 24.11 5.82 7.50
N SER A 77 22.85 5.43 7.69
CA SER A 77 21.84 6.26 8.33
C SER A 77 20.83 5.40 9.07
N PRO A 78 21.22 4.77 10.20
CA PRO A 78 20.37 3.80 10.89
C PRO A 78 19.05 4.39 11.37
N GLY A 79 19.05 5.62 11.90
CA GLY A 79 17.84 6.28 12.40
C GLY A 79 16.79 6.49 11.29
N LEU A 80 17.14 7.21 10.23
CA LEU A 80 16.23 7.45 9.10
C LEU A 80 15.81 6.14 8.42
N THR A 81 16.74 5.20 8.28
CA THR A 81 16.45 3.92 7.64
C THR A 81 15.51 3.04 8.49
N GLY A 82 15.68 3.03 9.81
CA GLY A 82 14.79 2.36 10.75
C GLY A 82 13.39 2.97 10.76
N LEU A 83 13.29 4.30 10.82
CA LEU A 83 12.01 5.02 10.73
C LEU A 83 11.32 4.77 9.39
N GLY A 84 12.08 4.78 8.30
CA GLY A 84 11.60 4.42 6.97
C GLY A 84 10.95 3.05 6.95
N TYR A 85 11.68 2.03 7.45
CA TYR A 85 11.19 0.66 7.52
C TYR A 85 9.94 0.52 8.39
N LEU A 86 9.95 1.15 9.58
CA LEU A 86 8.80 1.14 10.47
C LEU A 86 7.56 1.73 9.79
N GLY A 87 7.72 2.82 9.03
CA GLY A 87 6.63 3.41 8.24
C GLY A 87 6.02 2.41 7.25
N PHE A 88 6.84 1.67 6.51
CA PHE A 88 6.37 0.64 5.60
C PHE A 88 5.74 -0.58 6.29
N VAL A 89 6.22 -0.96 7.48
CA VAL A 89 5.60 -2.03 8.27
C VAL A 89 4.21 -1.59 8.74
N VAL A 90 4.08 -0.39 9.30
CA VAL A 90 2.78 0.13 9.78
C VAL A 90 1.80 0.32 8.62
N PHE A 91 2.27 0.87 7.49
CA PHE A 91 1.51 0.94 6.24
C PHE A 91 0.94 -0.43 5.82
N GLY A 92 1.82 -1.44 5.76
CA GLY A 92 1.43 -2.75 5.27
C GLY A 92 0.48 -3.46 6.23
N ILE A 93 0.69 -3.33 7.54
CA ILE A 93 -0.22 -3.87 8.56
C ILE A 93 -1.59 -3.18 8.48
N ALA A 94 -1.64 -1.85 8.35
CA ALA A 94 -2.89 -1.12 8.23
C ALA A 94 -3.71 -1.59 7.01
N GLU A 95 -3.06 -1.74 5.86
CA GLU A 95 -3.75 -2.18 4.64
C GLU A 95 -4.14 -3.66 4.69
N ILE A 96 -3.26 -4.54 5.16
CA ILE A 96 -3.61 -5.95 5.37
C ILE A 96 -4.82 -6.06 6.30
N THR A 97 -4.85 -5.28 7.38
CA THR A 97 -5.98 -5.27 8.32
C THR A 97 -7.28 -4.82 7.64
N ARG A 98 -7.23 -3.78 6.80
CA ARG A 98 -8.39 -3.35 5.98
C ARG A 98 -8.87 -4.47 5.06
N GLN A 99 -7.96 -5.17 4.38
CA GLN A 99 -8.33 -6.26 3.49
C GLN A 99 -8.87 -7.49 4.24
N MET A 100 -8.33 -7.81 5.43
CA MET A 100 -8.84 -8.87 6.29
C MET A 100 -10.25 -8.54 6.82
N PHE A 101 -10.49 -7.29 7.21
CA PHE A 101 -11.81 -6.82 7.60
C PHE A 101 -12.83 -7.00 6.47
N VAL A 102 -12.44 -6.72 5.23
CA VAL A 102 -13.30 -6.95 4.06
C VAL A 102 -13.55 -8.45 3.84
N LEU A 103 -12.50 -9.26 3.87
CA LEU A 103 -12.54 -10.69 3.52
C LEU A 103 -13.35 -11.53 4.52
N PHE A 104 -13.20 -11.25 5.81
CA PHE A 104 -13.78 -12.07 6.87
C PHE A 104 -15.02 -11.39 7.45
N TYR A 105 -14.89 -10.16 7.94
CA TYR A 105 -16.00 -9.51 8.63
C TYR A 105 -17.09 -9.03 7.67
N MET A 106 -16.75 -8.24 6.65
CA MET A 106 -17.76 -7.68 5.75
C MET A 106 -18.43 -8.75 4.88
N ASN A 107 -17.68 -9.75 4.40
CA ASN A 107 -18.25 -10.82 3.60
C ASN A 107 -19.21 -11.71 4.41
N GLU A 108 -18.88 -12.01 5.67
CA GLU A 108 -19.80 -12.74 6.55
C GLU A 108 -21.08 -11.94 6.83
N MET A 109 -20.96 -10.63 7.06
CA MET A 109 -22.15 -9.77 7.19
C MET A 109 -23.03 -9.75 5.93
N ARG A 110 -22.42 -9.74 4.74
CA ARG A 110 -23.14 -9.83 3.46
C ARG A 110 -23.88 -11.15 3.34
N GLU A 111 -23.23 -12.26 3.68
CA GLU A 111 -23.84 -13.58 3.65
C GLU A 111 -25.01 -13.69 4.64
N GLN A 112 -24.81 -13.25 5.89
CA GLN A 112 -25.86 -13.21 6.91
C GLN A 112 -27.05 -12.34 6.47
N TYR A 113 -26.81 -11.24 5.75
CA TYR A 113 -27.88 -10.40 5.21
C TYR A 113 -28.76 -11.17 4.23
N PHE A 114 -28.17 -12.03 3.40
CA PHE A 114 -28.90 -12.88 2.46
C PHE A 114 -29.65 -14.03 3.12
N LEU A 115 -29.07 -14.61 4.16
CA LEU A 115 -29.66 -15.77 4.86
C LEU A 115 -30.76 -15.37 5.85
N SER A 116 -30.76 -14.12 6.32
CA SER A 116 -31.71 -13.66 7.32
C SER A 116 -33.10 -13.39 6.73
N ALA A 117 -34.11 -14.04 7.27
CA ALA A 117 -35.52 -13.78 6.95
C ALA A 117 -36.13 -12.67 7.84
N ASP A 118 -35.50 -12.33 8.97
CA ASP A 118 -35.99 -11.33 9.91
C ASP A 118 -35.69 -9.90 9.39
N PRO A 119 -36.72 -9.07 9.14
CA PRO A 119 -36.53 -7.69 8.69
C PRO A 119 -35.68 -6.83 9.63
N THR A 120 -35.76 -7.07 10.94
CA THR A 120 -35.01 -6.33 11.97
C THR A 120 -33.52 -6.62 11.86
N VAL A 121 -33.16 -7.90 11.73
CA VAL A 121 -31.77 -8.34 11.56
C VAL A 121 -31.21 -7.83 10.23
N ARG A 122 -31.99 -7.92 9.14
CA ARG A 122 -31.56 -7.36 7.83
C ARG A 122 -31.30 -5.87 7.90
N ASN A 123 -32.16 -5.10 8.58
CA ASN A 123 -31.97 -3.66 8.72
C ASN A 123 -30.70 -3.33 9.52
N SER A 124 -30.45 -4.04 10.62
CA SER A 124 -29.22 -3.89 11.41
C SER A 124 -27.96 -4.21 10.60
N LEU A 125 -27.98 -5.30 9.82
CA LEU A 125 -26.87 -5.67 8.93
C LEU A 125 -26.65 -4.64 7.82
N ARG A 126 -27.73 -4.08 7.25
CA ARG A 126 -27.64 -2.98 6.26
C ARG A 126 -26.93 -1.77 6.84
N ILE A 127 -27.36 -1.30 8.01
CA ILE A 127 -26.74 -0.15 8.69
C ILE A 127 -25.26 -0.44 8.96
N GLY A 128 -24.94 -1.65 9.43
CA GLY A 128 -23.56 -2.06 9.65
C GLY A 128 -22.71 -2.07 8.38
N LEU A 129 -23.23 -2.60 7.27
CA LEU A 129 -22.54 -2.63 5.98
C LEU A 129 -22.35 -1.23 5.36
N GLU A 130 -23.33 -0.34 5.53
CA GLU A 130 -23.25 1.04 5.05
C GLU A 130 -22.26 1.88 5.87
N THR A 131 -22.13 1.60 7.17
CA THR A 131 -21.21 2.30 8.08
C THR A 131 -19.84 1.65 8.23
N ALA A 132 -19.65 0.42 7.71
CA ALA A 132 -18.39 -0.31 7.77
C ALA A 132 -17.18 0.47 7.21
N GLY A 133 -17.42 1.38 6.26
CA GLY A 133 -16.40 2.30 5.75
C GLY A 133 -15.76 3.17 6.83
N LEU A 134 -16.54 3.58 7.84
CA LEU A 134 -16.06 4.43 8.95
C LEU A 134 -15.00 3.74 9.82
N LEU A 135 -15.08 2.42 9.97
CA LEU A 135 -14.06 1.63 10.67
C LEU A 135 -12.78 1.51 9.84
N SER A 136 -12.93 1.49 8.52
CA SER A 136 -11.82 1.32 7.59
C SER A 136 -11.06 2.64 7.35
N SER A 137 -11.75 3.79 7.35
CA SER A 137 -11.19 5.10 7.02
C SER A 137 -9.96 5.51 7.85
N PRO A 138 -9.93 5.33 9.19
CA PRO A 138 -8.74 5.64 9.99
C PRO A 138 -7.52 4.83 9.59
N LEU A 139 -7.70 3.54 9.27
CA LEU A 139 -6.62 2.68 8.78
C LEU A 139 -6.09 3.16 7.42
N PHE A 140 -6.95 3.72 6.56
CA PHE A 140 -6.52 4.31 5.30
C PHE A 140 -5.77 5.63 5.49
N GLY A 141 -6.18 6.44 6.46
CA GLY A 141 -5.42 7.61 6.88
C GLY A 141 -4.02 7.24 7.38
N LEU A 142 -3.94 6.21 8.23
CA LEU A 142 -2.66 5.68 8.73
C LEU A 142 -1.78 5.13 7.61
N PHE A 143 -2.38 4.42 6.65
CA PHE A 143 -1.71 3.96 5.43
C PHE A 143 -1.02 5.11 4.71
N PHE A 144 -1.74 6.20 4.40
CA PHE A 144 -1.18 7.34 3.68
C PHE A 144 -0.07 8.03 4.45
N LEU A 145 -0.31 8.30 5.73
CA LEU A 145 0.64 8.99 6.59
C LEU A 145 1.96 8.21 6.71
N MET A 146 1.88 6.92 7.06
CA MET A 146 3.08 6.12 7.32
C MET A 146 3.81 5.74 6.03
N PHE A 147 3.08 5.59 4.91
CA PHE A 147 3.69 5.43 3.60
C PHE A 147 4.45 6.68 3.16
N GLY A 148 3.85 7.86 3.33
CA GLY A 148 4.48 9.15 3.01
C GLY A 148 5.74 9.37 3.84
N LEU A 149 5.64 9.21 5.16
CA LEU A 149 6.78 9.32 6.07
C LEU A 149 7.87 8.27 5.80
N GLY A 150 7.47 7.03 5.52
CA GLY A 150 8.41 5.96 5.17
C GLY A 150 9.26 6.30 3.95
N ASN A 151 8.62 6.80 2.89
CA ASN A 151 9.29 7.28 1.68
C ASN A 151 10.21 8.48 1.97
N LEU A 152 9.76 9.46 2.76
CA LEU A 152 10.61 10.60 3.16
C LEU A 152 11.86 10.13 3.89
N CYS A 153 11.71 9.28 4.90
CA CYS A 153 12.84 8.80 5.69
C CYS A 153 13.86 8.03 4.84
N TYR A 154 13.42 7.15 3.93
CA TYR A 154 14.34 6.50 2.99
C TYR A 154 14.94 7.44 1.94
N GLY A 155 14.18 8.42 1.47
CA GLY A 155 14.68 9.46 0.59
C GLY A 155 15.80 10.27 1.25
N LEU A 156 15.58 10.69 2.49
CA LEU A 156 16.55 11.41 3.32
C LEU A 156 17.78 10.56 3.63
N SER A 157 17.62 9.26 3.87
CA SER A 157 18.74 8.35 4.17
C SER A 157 19.71 8.17 3.00
N LEU A 158 19.30 8.52 1.78
CA LEU A 158 20.11 8.49 0.57
C LEU A 158 20.69 9.87 0.16
N LEU A 159 20.43 10.96 0.89
CA LEU A 159 20.79 12.31 0.44
C LEU A 159 22.29 12.51 0.17
N GLY A 160 23.14 11.88 0.97
CA GLY A 160 24.61 11.93 0.85
C GLY A 160 25.19 10.94 -0.17
N GLU A 161 24.37 10.07 -0.76
CA GLU A 161 24.83 9.15 -1.80
C GLU A 161 24.99 9.86 -3.15
N LYS A 162 25.80 9.27 -4.04
CA LYS A 162 26.02 9.74 -5.41
C LYS A 162 25.43 8.78 -6.45
N GLY A 163 25.30 9.26 -7.69
CA GLY A 163 24.86 8.45 -8.83
C GLY A 163 23.42 7.94 -8.69
N PHE A 164 23.18 6.67 -9.00
CA PHE A 164 21.83 6.10 -9.05
C PHE A 164 21.08 6.15 -7.70
N SER A 165 21.79 6.03 -6.58
CA SER A 165 21.19 6.23 -5.25
C SER A 165 20.61 7.64 -5.07
N LYS A 166 21.24 8.67 -5.65
CA LYS A 166 20.76 10.06 -5.55
C LYS A 166 19.47 10.27 -6.34
N VAL A 167 19.33 9.61 -7.48
CA VAL A 167 18.08 9.60 -8.24
C VAL A 167 16.96 9.02 -7.39
N ILE A 168 17.17 7.86 -6.76
CA ILE A 168 16.17 7.22 -5.89
C ILE A 168 15.82 8.10 -4.70
N SER A 169 16.80 8.78 -4.11
CA SER A 169 16.57 9.78 -3.05
C SER A 169 15.55 10.83 -3.48
N VAL A 170 15.77 11.46 -4.64
CA VAL A 170 14.86 12.49 -5.17
C VAL A 170 13.46 11.91 -5.41
N PHE A 171 13.36 10.77 -6.08
CA PHE A 171 12.06 10.13 -6.35
C PHE A 171 11.31 9.75 -5.07
N LEU A 172 11.99 9.21 -4.06
CA LEU A 172 11.38 8.88 -2.77
C LEU A 172 10.94 10.13 -2.00
N LEU A 173 11.72 11.21 -2.03
CA LEU A 173 11.34 12.48 -1.41
C LEU A 173 10.11 13.08 -2.09
N THR A 174 10.10 13.13 -3.43
CA THR A 174 8.94 13.56 -4.20
C THR A 174 7.73 12.69 -3.90
N TRP A 175 7.91 11.37 -3.81
CA TRP A 175 6.83 10.45 -3.45
C TRP A 175 6.28 10.71 -2.04
N GLY A 176 7.15 10.88 -1.06
CA GLY A 176 6.77 11.16 0.31
C GLY A 176 5.98 12.46 0.42
N VAL A 177 6.50 13.55 -0.16
CA VAL A 177 5.84 14.87 -0.14
C VAL A 177 4.47 14.82 -0.83
N THR A 178 4.40 14.27 -2.04
CA THR A 178 3.14 14.16 -2.79
C THR A 178 2.11 13.28 -2.07
N THR A 179 2.54 12.20 -1.43
CA THR A 179 1.67 11.34 -0.60
C THR A 179 1.12 12.11 0.61
N LEU A 180 1.93 12.92 1.27
CA LEU A 180 1.48 13.73 2.42
C LEU A 180 0.57 14.88 1.99
N ILE A 181 0.80 15.47 0.81
CA ILE A 181 -0.14 16.42 0.20
C ILE A 181 -1.47 15.72 -0.09
N ALA A 182 -1.43 14.51 -0.63
CA ALA A 182 -2.63 13.70 -0.86
C ALA A 182 -3.40 13.40 0.42
N PHE A 183 -2.67 13.07 1.49
CA PHE A 183 -3.24 12.89 2.82
C PHE A 183 -3.89 14.16 3.35
N GLY A 184 -3.22 15.31 3.26
CA GLY A 184 -3.78 16.61 3.66
C GLY A 184 -5.03 16.98 2.86
N ASN A 185 -5.06 16.64 1.58
CA ASN A 185 -6.20 16.92 0.71
C ASN A 185 -7.46 16.12 1.05
N ILE A 186 -7.38 15.09 1.90
CA ILE A 186 -8.56 14.43 2.49
C ILE A 186 -9.36 15.42 3.34
N PHE A 187 -8.71 16.44 3.91
CA PHE A 187 -9.34 17.45 4.76
C PHE A 187 -9.60 18.78 4.04
N TRP A 188 -8.75 19.14 3.08
CA TRP A 188 -8.87 20.42 2.35
C TRP A 188 -9.79 20.35 1.14
N GLU A 189 -9.96 19.14 0.57
CA GLU A 189 -10.83 18.86 -0.57
C GLU A 189 -10.59 19.76 -1.80
N PHE A 190 -9.33 20.15 -2.07
CA PHE A 190 -9.01 20.95 -3.24
C PHE A 190 -9.07 20.11 -4.54
N PRO A 191 -9.90 20.46 -5.53
CA PRO A 191 -10.10 19.64 -6.73
C PRO A 191 -8.86 19.52 -7.63
N VAL A 192 -8.05 20.59 -7.68
CA VAL A 192 -6.81 20.62 -8.48
C VAL A 192 -5.81 19.59 -7.96
N ILE A 193 -5.68 19.49 -6.63
CA ILE A 193 -4.78 18.53 -5.99
C ILE A 193 -5.26 17.10 -6.27
N ALA A 194 -6.56 16.83 -6.18
CA ALA A 194 -7.13 15.52 -6.47
C ALA A 194 -6.81 15.03 -7.90
N ARG A 195 -6.98 15.89 -8.92
CA ARG A 195 -6.67 15.56 -10.31
C ARG A 195 -5.18 15.27 -10.54
N VAL A 196 -4.30 16.03 -9.91
CA VAL A 196 -2.84 15.82 -10.01
C VAL A 196 -2.44 14.48 -9.38
N ILE A 197 -2.99 14.15 -8.21
CA ILE A 197 -2.70 12.91 -7.48
C ILE A 197 -3.15 11.68 -8.28
N GLU A 198 -4.32 11.75 -8.92
CA GLU A 198 -4.85 10.65 -9.73
C GLU A 198 -3.86 10.23 -10.82
N VAL A 199 -3.44 11.18 -11.68
CA VAL A 199 -2.48 10.93 -12.78
C VAL A 199 -1.12 10.46 -12.24
N TYR A 200 -0.67 11.08 -11.15
CA TYR A 200 0.61 10.77 -10.53
C TYR A 200 0.65 9.34 -9.97
N ASN A 201 -0.41 8.88 -9.31
CA ASN A 201 -0.44 7.57 -8.67
C ASN A 201 -0.34 6.41 -9.66
N TYR A 202 -0.96 6.51 -10.84
CA TYR A 202 -0.95 5.44 -11.83
C TYR A 202 0.44 5.13 -12.40
N SER A 203 1.27 6.16 -12.58
CA SER A 203 2.53 6.04 -13.32
C SER A 203 3.76 6.09 -12.41
N PHE A 204 3.72 6.93 -11.38
CA PHE A 204 4.89 7.19 -10.55
C PHE A 204 5.20 6.04 -9.59
N GLN A 205 4.18 5.47 -8.94
CA GLN A 205 4.36 4.39 -7.97
C GLN A 205 5.07 3.15 -8.55
N PRO A 206 4.61 2.57 -9.69
CA PRO A 206 5.29 1.42 -10.29
C PRO A 206 6.70 1.76 -10.76
N LEU A 207 6.92 2.98 -11.29
CA LEU A 207 8.24 3.44 -11.74
C LEU A 207 9.25 3.48 -10.58
N VAL A 208 8.92 4.12 -9.45
CA VAL A 208 9.85 4.23 -8.32
C VAL A 208 10.19 2.84 -7.76
N ARG A 209 9.20 1.94 -7.66
CA ARG A 209 9.42 0.55 -7.24
C ARG A 209 10.36 -0.19 -8.19
N ALA A 210 10.20 -0.03 -9.51
CA ALA A 210 11.11 -0.63 -10.48
C ALA A 210 12.54 -0.10 -10.33
N LEU A 211 12.72 1.20 -10.12
CA LEU A 211 14.04 1.81 -9.87
C LEU A 211 14.69 1.27 -8.59
N ILE A 212 13.92 1.11 -7.51
CA ILE A 212 14.39 0.51 -6.26
C ILE A 212 14.78 -0.95 -6.46
N ALA A 213 13.99 -1.74 -7.20
CA ALA A 213 14.31 -3.13 -7.51
C ALA A 213 15.67 -3.25 -8.22
N ILE A 214 15.89 -2.41 -9.26
CA ILE A 214 17.16 -2.35 -9.99
C ILE A 214 18.31 -1.95 -9.06
N TRP A 215 18.07 -1.01 -8.14
CA TRP A 215 19.07 -0.56 -7.18
C TRP A 215 19.46 -1.64 -6.17
N LEU A 216 18.48 -2.31 -5.58
CA LEU A 216 18.69 -3.46 -4.68
C LEU A 216 19.51 -4.54 -5.38
N TRP A 217 19.15 -4.85 -6.63
CA TRP A 217 19.88 -5.83 -7.44
C TRP A 217 21.35 -5.43 -7.64
N ARG A 218 21.61 -4.18 -8.05
CA ARG A 218 22.97 -3.64 -8.23
C ARG A 218 23.78 -3.64 -6.94
N LYS A 219 23.14 -3.33 -5.79
CA LYS A 219 23.78 -3.35 -4.48
C LYS A 219 24.13 -4.76 -4.01
N SER A 220 23.37 -5.78 -4.43
CA SER A 220 23.66 -7.19 -4.13
C SER A 220 24.89 -7.74 -4.89
N ALA A 221 25.23 -7.13 -6.02
CA ALA A 221 26.30 -7.59 -6.90
C ALA A 221 27.69 -7.11 -6.45
N ARG A 222 27.75 -6.01 -5.70
CA ARG A 222 28.97 -5.50 -5.06
C ARG A 222 29.19 -6.28 -3.76
#